data_AF-A0AA40AF85-F1
#
_entry.id   AF-A0AA40AF85-F1
#
_cell.length_a   1.000
_cell.length_b   1.000
_cell.length_c   1.000
_cell.angle_alpha   90.00
_cell.angle_beta   90.00
_cell.angle_gamma   90.00
#
_symmetry.space_group_name_H-M   'P 1'
#
loop_
_entity.id
_entity.type
_entity.pdbx_description
1 polymer ?
#
loop_
_entity_poly.entity_id
_entity_poly.type
_entity_poly.pdbx_seq_one_letter_code
_entity_poly.pdbx_strand_id
1 'polypeptide(L)'
;MSLDPGTILSIIDLVQRAITIYKAVDDLPQQMSQLGKRMETLNVFLASFSTFVKGHPRTTQKQDLTLYLKNIEENVEKVHDLFDRYQKGIVSRSHDLDLRFRWATSMWFSLIDNSPEKIQAIMDEIEHYTNMLNNYMTLELLRLTQAALQPKPAPKATTPATKKPPQTAPKAPSPSPTTKPSLNPRPPPAASTTTPAPPRPSSRTGLSLLVIDPSNTGRSLQAEALLRLLAHRFPPFPFTKIHSAGFFVRDTAADSCAAAIARLDYALPMFQKPITPSGAPPQAEALAGVFGLGGDGVPEVRKAFEGRGSRGVRRGVFGYDFVAVFTKRELVNLGKLRKALGGEGKARLVHLGDYKGEGFREIGVPKKMRGGKENWVKKAEEICTALEGFLKKEVKWVPPVAIKNGALAAA
;
A
#
# COMPACT_ATOMS: atom_id res chain seq x y z
N MET A 1 34.49 5.64 18.52
CA MET A 1 34.44 6.30 17.19
C MET A 1 33.04 6.87 16.97
N SER A 2 32.89 8.19 16.81
CA SER A 2 31.63 8.87 16.47
C SER A 2 31.14 8.52 15.06
N LEU A 3 29.84 8.57 14.77
CA LEU A 3 29.38 8.71 13.38
C LEU A 3 29.93 10.04 12.90
N ASP A 4 30.79 10.00 11.88
CA ASP A 4 31.38 11.21 11.34
C ASP A 4 30.29 11.96 10.56
N PRO A 5 29.96 13.21 10.91
CA PRO A 5 29.11 14.06 10.08
C PRO A 5 29.59 14.13 8.63
N GLY A 6 30.89 13.92 8.38
CA GLY A 6 31.48 13.80 7.05
C GLY A 6 30.84 12.71 6.18
N THR A 7 30.51 11.53 6.74
CA THR A 7 29.87 10.44 5.98
C THR A 7 28.44 10.78 5.56
N ILE A 8 27.71 11.54 6.37
CA ILE A 8 26.34 11.94 5.98
C ILE A 8 26.41 13.04 4.90
N LEU A 9 27.39 13.94 5.01
CA LEU A 9 27.61 14.99 4.02
C LEU A 9 28.07 14.42 2.67
N SER A 10 28.90 13.37 2.66
CA SER A 10 29.31 12.70 1.41
C SER A 10 28.11 12.09 0.68
N ILE A 11 27.20 11.44 1.40
CA ILE A 11 25.97 10.88 0.81
C ILE A 11 25.05 11.98 0.30
N ILE A 12 24.89 13.08 1.04
CA ILE A 12 24.11 14.26 0.58
C ILE A 12 24.68 14.80 -0.73
N ASP A 13 26.00 14.99 -0.81
CA ASP A 13 26.66 15.46 -2.03
C ASP A 13 26.43 14.50 -3.20
N LEU A 14 26.47 13.20 -2.96
CA LEU A 14 26.27 12.18 -3.99
C LEU A 14 24.81 12.17 -4.51
N VAL A 15 23.84 12.34 -3.62
CA VAL A 15 22.43 12.53 -3.97
C VAL A 15 22.23 13.82 -4.77
N GLN A 16 22.86 14.92 -4.37
CA GLN A 16 22.76 16.20 -5.08
C GLN A 16 23.34 16.13 -6.50
N ARG A 17 24.45 15.41 -6.69
CA ARG A 17 25.00 15.14 -8.03
C ARG A 17 24.02 14.36 -8.89
N ALA A 18 23.42 13.29 -8.36
CA ALA A 18 22.41 12.52 -9.09
C ALA A 18 21.18 13.37 -9.48
N ILE A 19 20.71 14.25 -8.58
CA ILE A 19 19.63 15.21 -8.87
C ILE A 19 20.03 16.22 -9.95
N THR A 20 21.28 16.67 -9.94
CA THR A 20 21.79 17.63 -10.92
C THR A 20 21.78 17.03 -12.33
N ILE A 21 22.23 15.77 -12.46
CA ILE A 21 22.15 15.06 -13.75
C ILE A 21 20.68 14.83 -14.14
N TYR A 22 19.83 14.41 -13.20
CA TYR A 22 18.39 14.28 -13.44
C TYR A 22 17.76 15.56 -14.01
N LYS A 23 18.08 16.72 -13.46
CA LYS A 23 17.57 18.02 -13.92
C LYS A 23 18.15 18.48 -15.25
N ALA A 24 19.33 17.99 -15.62
CA ALA A 24 19.99 18.31 -16.88
C ALA A 24 19.45 17.52 -18.07
N VAL A 25 18.56 16.55 -17.86
CA VAL A 25 18.02 15.70 -18.93
C VAL A 25 16.54 16.01 -19.17
N ASP A 26 16.25 16.66 -20.30
CA ASP A 26 14.91 17.16 -20.65
C ASP A 26 13.88 16.04 -20.91
N ASP A 27 14.31 14.89 -21.46
CA ASP A 27 13.43 13.79 -21.86
C ASP A 27 13.80 12.48 -21.17
N LEU A 28 13.39 12.35 -19.91
CA LEU A 28 13.58 11.12 -19.13
C LEU A 28 12.40 10.15 -19.28
N PRO A 29 12.66 8.83 -19.42
CA PRO A 29 11.63 7.82 -19.27
C PRO A 29 10.94 7.96 -17.93
N GLN A 30 9.64 7.61 -17.88
CA GLN A 30 8.81 7.83 -16.71
C GLN A 30 9.40 7.23 -15.42
N GLN A 31 10.06 6.07 -15.51
CA GLN A 31 10.72 5.41 -14.38
C GLN A 31 11.94 6.18 -13.87
N MET A 32 12.76 6.73 -14.77
CA MET A 32 13.90 7.58 -14.41
C MET A 32 13.45 8.91 -13.81
N SER A 33 12.34 9.48 -14.30
CA SER A 33 11.72 10.66 -13.68
C SER A 33 11.19 10.39 -12.26
N GLN A 34 10.60 9.22 -12.04
CA GLN A 34 10.16 8.80 -10.70
C GLN A 34 11.35 8.57 -9.77
N LEU A 35 12.40 7.93 -10.26
CA LEU A 35 13.65 7.73 -9.52
C LEU A 35 14.27 9.07 -9.12
N GLY A 36 14.36 10.03 -10.04
CA GLY A 36 14.87 11.38 -9.75
C GLY A 36 14.08 12.09 -8.64
N LYS A 37 12.75 12.03 -8.68
CA LYS A 37 11.88 12.60 -7.62
C LYS A 37 12.08 11.91 -6.26
N ARG A 38 12.34 10.59 -6.26
CA ARG A 38 12.68 9.86 -5.03
C ARG A 38 14.03 10.31 -4.47
N MET A 39 15.02 10.56 -5.33
CA MET A 39 16.32 11.12 -4.93
C MET A 39 16.20 12.52 -4.31
N GLU A 40 15.36 13.39 -4.89
CA GLU A 40 15.06 14.71 -4.31
C GLU A 40 14.46 14.59 -2.90
N THR A 41 13.54 13.64 -2.71
CA THR A 41 12.92 13.37 -1.40
C THR A 41 13.95 12.84 -0.40
N LEU A 42 14.81 11.90 -0.83
CA LEU A 42 15.90 11.36 -0.03
C LEU A 42 16.88 12.46 0.40
N ASN A 43 17.23 13.40 -0.48
CA ASN A 43 18.13 14.52 -0.17
C ASN A 43 17.62 15.38 0.99
N VAL A 44 16.34 15.77 0.94
CA VAL A 44 15.69 16.57 1.99
C VAL A 44 15.75 15.83 3.33
N PHE A 45 15.51 14.52 3.29
CA PHE A 45 15.55 13.68 4.47
C PHE A 45 16.96 13.54 5.05
N LEU A 46 17.97 13.26 4.21
CA LEU A 46 19.37 13.15 4.65
C LEU A 46 19.91 14.47 5.22
N ALA A 47 19.53 15.61 4.65
CA ALA A 47 19.89 16.92 5.21
C ALA A 47 19.31 17.14 6.62
N SER A 48 18.04 16.75 6.82
CA SER A 48 17.38 16.80 8.13
C SER A 48 18.04 15.85 9.12
N PHE A 49 18.41 14.65 8.66
CA PHE A 49 19.10 13.63 9.43
C PHE A 49 20.53 14.05 9.83
N SER A 50 21.29 14.69 8.94
CA SER A 50 22.61 15.27 9.24
C SER A 50 22.52 16.28 10.39
N THR A 51 21.51 17.14 10.34
CA THR A 51 21.24 18.14 11.38
C THR A 51 20.92 17.47 12.73
N PHE A 52 20.11 16.40 12.70
CA PHE A 52 19.78 15.61 13.89
C PHE A 52 21.02 14.94 14.52
N VAL A 53 21.87 14.30 13.70
CA VAL A 53 23.08 13.59 14.16
C VAL A 53 24.11 14.56 14.74
N LYS A 54 24.28 15.75 14.16
CA LYS A 54 25.16 16.81 14.71
C LYS A 54 24.73 17.25 16.12
N GLY A 55 23.45 17.16 16.46
CA GLY A 55 22.92 17.53 17.77
C GLY A 55 22.99 16.44 18.85
N HIS A 56 23.16 15.16 18.49
CA HIS A 56 22.96 14.04 19.43
C HIS A 56 23.96 12.87 19.23
N PRO A 57 25.13 12.89 19.88
CA PRO A 57 26.11 11.83 19.75
C PRO A 57 25.81 10.67 20.74
N ARG A 58 25.29 9.54 20.26
CA ARG A 58 25.24 8.30 21.07
C ARG A 58 25.75 7.08 20.30
N THR A 59 26.38 6.18 21.06
CA THR A 59 27.32 5.15 20.58
C THR A 59 26.70 3.78 20.32
N THR A 60 25.53 3.46 20.87
CA THR A 60 24.99 2.08 20.86
C THR A 60 24.18 1.71 19.62
N GLN A 61 23.70 2.69 18.84
CA GLN A 61 22.94 2.44 17.60
C GLN A 61 23.75 2.75 16.33
N LYS A 62 25.05 2.95 16.49
CA LYS A 62 25.93 3.41 15.42
C LYS A 62 26.08 2.38 14.28
N GLN A 63 26.15 1.09 14.62
CA GLN A 63 26.42 0.06 13.62
C GLN A 63 25.27 -0.06 12.62
N ASP A 64 24.03 -0.13 13.10
CA ASP A 64 22.83 -0.20 12.25
C ASP A 64 22.69 1.05 11.38
N LEU A 65 22.93 2.23 11.95
CA LEU A 65 22.86 3.50 11.22
C LEU A 65 23.94 3.60 10.13
N THR A 66 25.16 3.15 10.44
CA THR A 66 26.27 3.13 9.48
C THR A 66 25.96 2.17 8.34
N LEU A 67 25.35 1.02 8.64
CA LEU A 67 24.91 0.06 7.63
C LEU A 67 23.83 0.65 6.72
N TYR A 68 22.81 1.30 7.27
CA TYR A 68 21.77 1.95 6.45
C TYR A 68 22.33 3.08 5.58
N LEU A 69 23.22 3.90 6.12
CA LEU A 69 23.86 4.97 5.36
C LEU A 69 24.73 4.41 4.23
N LYS A 70 25.50 3.35 4.48
CA LYS A 70 26.28 2.67 3.45
C LYS A 70 25.40 2.08 2.34
N ASN A 71 24.29 1.43 2.70
CA ASN A 71 23.37 0.88 1.71
C ASN A 71 22.68 1.97 0.88
N ILE A 72 22.40 3.12 1.49
CA ILE A 72 21.89 4.30 0.77
C ILE A 72 22.98 4.84 -0.17
N GLU A 73 24.21 4.98 0.29
CA GLU A 73 25.35 5.41 -0.52
C GLU A 73 25.52 4.53 -1.76
N GLU A 74 25.58 3.20 -1.58
CA GLU A 74 25.69 2.23 -2.68
C GLU A 74 24.53 2.33 -3.67
N ASN A 75 23.30 2.59 -3.19
CA ASN A 75 22.15 2.75 -4.07
C ASN A 75 22.12 4.09 -4.79
N VAL A 76 22.54 5.17 -4.13
CA VAL A 76 22.66 6.50 -4.74
C VAL A 76 23.77 6.49 -5.80
N GLU A 77 24.87 5.76 -5.59
CA GLU A 77 25.92 5.54 -6.60
C GLU A 77 25.38 4.82 -7.84
N LYS A 78 24.59 3.75 -7.66
CA LYS A 78 23.92 3.08 -8.79
C LYS A 78 23.00 4.04 -9.57
N VAL A 79 22.26 4.89 -8.86
CA VAL A 79 21.38 5.90 -9.48
C VAL A 79 22.18 6.97 -10.22
N HIS A 80 23.27 7.44 -9.62
CA HIS A 80 24.17 8.40 -10.25
C HIS A 80 24.78 7.82 -11.53
N ASP A 81 25.31 6.60 -11.49
CA ASP A 81 25.85 5.90 -12.66
C ASP A 81 24.78 5.69 -13.74
N LEU A 82 23.54 5.34 -13.36
CA LEU A 82 22.40 5.27 -14.28
C LEU A 82 22.13 6.60 -14.98
N PHE A 83 22.09 7.70 -14.22
CA PHE A 83 21.86 9.03 -14.78
C PHE A 83 23.03 9.52 -15.64
N ASP A 84 24.27 9.29 -15.22
CA ASP A 84 25.48 9.67 -15.96
C ASP A 84 25.60 8.90 -17.28
N ARG A 85 25.34 7.59 -17.28
CA ARG A 85 25.27 6.79 -18.52
C ARG A 85 24.15 7.26 -19.43
N TYR A 86 23.00 7.64 -18.87
CA TYR A 86 21.89 8.19 -19.66
C TYR A 86 22.27 9.53 -20.31
N GLN A 87 22.87 10.44 -19.54
CA GLN A 87 23.36 11.73 -20.02
C GLN A 87 24.42 11.55 -21.12
N LYS A 88 25.44 10.70 -20.88
CA LYS A 88 26.49 10.41 -21.87
C LYS A 88 25.96 9.72 -23.13
N GLY A 89 24.98 8.83 -22.98
CA GLY A 89 24.30 8.16 -24.09
C GLY A 89 23.54 9.12 -25.00
N ILE A 90 22.90 10.14 -24.42
CA ILE A 90 22.21 11.21 -25.15
C ILE A 90 23.22 12.15 -25.84
N VAL A 91 24.26 12.58 -25.13
CA VAL A 91 25.21 13.59 -25.62
C VAL A 91 26.17 13.04 -26.70
N SER A 92 26.47 11.73 -26.67
CA SER A 92 27.41 11.08 -27.62
C SER A 92 26.88 10.92 -29.05
N ARG A 93 25.58 11.07 -29.33
CA ARG A 93 24.96 10.60 -30.59
C ARG A 93 23.89 11.54 -31.18
N SER A 94 24.07 12.85 -31.01
CA SER A 94 23.09 13.91 -31.27
C SER A 94 22.72 14.18 -32.74
N HIS A 95 23.13 13.38 -33.73
CA HIS A 95 22.92 13.73 -35.16
C HIS A 95 21.84 12.94 -35.92
N ASP A 96 21.06 12.06 -35.29
CA ASP A 96 19.94 11.40 -35.98
C ASP A 96 18.93 10.84 -34.97
N LEU A 97 18.05 11.71 -34.48
CA LEU A 97 17.43 11.58 -33.16
C LEU A 97 16.23 10.62 -33.10
N ASP A 98 15.33 10.62 -34.08
CA ASP A 98 13.98 10.07 -33.85
C ASP A 98 13.88 8.55 -34.11
N LEU A 99 14.51 8.05 -35.18
CA LEU A 99 14.54 6.61 -35.48
C LEU A 99 15.49 5.84 -34.56
N ARG A 100 16.53 6.51 -34.05
CA ARG A 100 17.53 5.90 -33.17
C ARG A 100 17.10 5.91 -31.72
N PHE A 101 16.26 6.85 -31.26
CA PHE A 101 15.76 6.84 -29.89
C PHE A 101 14.94 5.59 -29.59
N ARG A 102 14.09 5.15 -30.54
CA ARG A 102 13.27 3.93 -30.41
C ARG A 102 14.10 2.64 -30.46
N TRP A 103 15.08 2.57 -31.36
CA TRP A 103 15.95 1.40 -31.46
C TRP A 103 16.96 1.34 -30.31
N ALA A 104 17.51 2.48 -29.88
CA ALA A 104 18.47 2.58 -28.79
C ALA A 104 17.82 2.41 -27.41
N THR A 105 16.60 2.89 -27.16
CA THR A 105 15.89 2.56 -25.91
C THR A 105 15.59 1.06 -25.85
N SER A 106 15.11 0.46 -26.94
CA SER A 106 14.87 -0.99 -27.03
C SER A 106 16.16 -1.80 -26.84
N MET A 107 17.25 -1.42 -27.50
CA MET A 107 18.55 -2.09 -27.32
C MET A 107 19.18 -1.84 -25.96
N TRP A 108 19.11 -0.62 -25.42
CA TRP A 108 19.69 -0.24 -24.12
C TRP A 108 19.00 -0.94 -22.95
N PHE A 109 17.68 -1.13 -23.02
CA PHE A 109 16.94 -1.96 -22.06
C PHE A 109 17.15 -3.47 -22.28
N SER A 110 17.63 -3.90 -23.46
CA SER A 110 17.86 -5.33 -23.77
C SER A 110 19.31 -5.81 -23.64
N LEU A 111 20.31 -4.92 -23.78
CA LEU A 111 21.74 -5.27 -23.85
C LEU A 111 22.56 -4.81 -22.64
N ILE A 112 22.04 -3.85 -21.87
CA ILE A 112 22.68 -3.40 -20.63
C ILE A 112 21.75 -3.79 -19.50
N ASP A 113 22.35 -4.30 -18.43
CA ASP A 113 21.79 -4.79 -17.17
C ASP A 113 20.83 -3.84 -16.41
N ASN A 114 20.05 -2.97 -17.06
CA ASN A 114 19.22 -1.91 -16.48
C ASN A 114 17.75 -2.05 -16.90
N SER A 115 17.17 -3.24 -16.68
CA SER A 115 15.78 -3.48 -16.98
C SER A 115 14.85 -2.60 -16.11
N PRO A 116 13.61 -2.32 -16.57
CA PRO A 116 12.60 -1.62 -15.78
C PRO A 116 12.43 -2.17 -14.36
N GLU A 117 12.59 -3.48 -14.20
CA GLU A 117 12.50 -4.20 -12.94
C GLU A 117 13.66 -3.86 -12.00
N LYS A 118 14.87 -3.65 -12.52
CA LYS A 118 16.03 -3.23 -11.71
C LYS A 118 15.94 -1.78 -11.28
N ILE A 119 15.45 -0.90 -12.14
CA ILE A 119 15.16 0.50 -11.77
C ILE A 119 14.09 0.51 -10.67
N GLN A 120 13.05 -0.31 -10.79
CA GLN A 120 12.04 -0.48 -9.75
C GLN A 120 12.63 -1.05 -8.46
N ALA A 121 13.51 -2.05 -8.53
CA ALA A 121 14.19 -2.61 -7.37
C ALA A 121 15.03 -1.55 -6.63
N ILE A 122 15.79 -0.73 -7.37
CA ILE A 122 16.57 0.38 -6.79
C ILE A 122 15.62 1.40 -6.12
N MET A 123 14.50 1.74 -6.78
CA MET A 123 13.49 2.64 -6.19
C MET A 123 12.90 2.06 -4.89
N ASP A 124 12.58 0.77 -4.87
CA ASP A 124 11.98 0.07 -3.73
C ASP A 124 13.00 -0.03 -2.57
N GLU A 125 14.27 -0.30 -2.86
CA GLU A 125 15.34 -0.31 -1.87
C GLU A 125 15.58 1.07 -1.25
N ILE A 126 15.63 2.13 -2.07
CA ILE A 126 15.75 3.52 -1.58
C ILE A 126 14.57 3.86 -0.66
N GLU A 127 13.35 3.51 -1.04
CA GLU A 127 12.15 3.74 -0.23
C GLU A 127 12.19 2.91 1.06
N HIS A 128 12.64 1.66 1.01
CA HIS A 128 12.82 0.82 2.18
C HIS A 128 13.79 1.45 3.19
N TYR A 129 14.99 1.86 2.75
CA TYR A 129 15.97 2.47 3.65
C TYR A 129 15.56 3.86 4.15
N THR A 130 14.88 4.66 3.33
CA THR A 130 14.30 5.93 3.76
C THR A 130 13.27 5.73 4.87
N ASN A 131 12.40 4.73 4.73
CA ASN A 131 11.41 4.39 5.75
C ASN A 131 12.06 3.85 7.03
N MET A 132 13.12 3.03 6.91
CA MET A 132 13.88 2.53 8.06
C MET A 132 14.55 3.68 8.84
N LEU A 133 15.19 4.63 8.15
CA LEU A 133 15.75 5.81 8.80
C LEU A 133 14.68 6.72 9.42
N ASN A 134 13.52 6.87 8.78
CA ASN A 134 12.42 7.67 9.33
C ASN A 134 11.84 7.04 10.60
N ASN A 135 11.62 5.72 10.60
CA ASN A 135 11.20 4.99 11.78
C ASN A 135 12.22 5.12 12.91
N TYR A 136 13.51 5.01 12.58
CA TYR A 136 14.59 5.19 13.54
C TYR A 136 14.60 6.60 14.16
N MET A 137 14.53 7.66 13.35
CA MET A 137 14.44 9.06 13.82
C MET A 137 13.23 9.29 14.73
N THR A 138 12.08 8.72 14.35
CA THR A 138 10.84 8.84 15.12
C THR A 138 10.96 8.17 16.48
N LEU A 139 11.53 6.95 16.54
CA LEU A 139 11.75 6.22 17.78
C LEU A 139 12.73 6.95 18.70
N GLU A 140 13.80 7.55 18.16
CA GLU A 140 14.73 8.34 18.96
C GLU A 140 14.12 9.64 19.48
N LEU A 141 13.32 10.36 18.67
CA LEU A 141 12.58 11.53 19.15
C LEU A 141 11.60 11.17 20.28
N LEU A 142 10.89 10.06 20.15
CA LEU A 142 10.00 9.55 21.20
C LEU A 142 10.77 9.21 22.47
N ARG A 143 11.92 8.54 22.33
CA ARG A 143 12.78 8.18 23.47
C ARG A 143 13.33 9.42 24.17
N LEU A 144 13.78 10.44 23.44
CA LEU A 144 14.26 11.72 23.99
C LEU A 144 13.14 12.46 24.72
N THR A 145 11.95 12.50 24.13
CA THR A 145 10.76 13.12 24.74
C THR A 145 10.39 12.39 26.03
N GLN A 146 10.41 11.05 26.03
CA GLN A 146 10.14 10.25 27.23
C GLN A 146 11.21 10.46 28.31
N ALA A 147 12.48 10.58 27.95
CA ALA A 147 13.56 10.88 28.89
C ALA A 147 13.42 12.28 29.52
N ALA A 148 12.95 13.28 28.76
CA ALA A 148 12.66 14.62 29.26
C ALA A 148 11.45 14.64 30.21
N LEU A 149 10.48 13.73 30.00
CA LEU A 149 9.28 13.60 30.83
C LEU A 149 9.48 12.76 32.09
N GLN A 150 10.59 12.02 32.24
CA GLN A 150 10.86 11.32 33.49
C GLN A 150 11.19 12.34 34.59
N PRO A 151 10.44 12.36 35.71
CA PRO A 151 10.70 13.28 36.79
C PRO A 151 12.10 13.04 37.33
N LYS A 152 12.90 14.12 37.35
CA LYS A 152 14.26 14.11 37.87
C LYS A 152 14.21 13.49 39.28
N PRO A 153 14.94 12.40 39.56
CA PRO A 153 14.83 11.71 40.85
C PRO A 153 15.13 12.73 41.95
N ALA A 154 14.19 12.87 42.89
CA ALA A 154 14.34 13.75 44.03
C ALA A 154 15.67 13.45 44.73
N PRO A 155 16.41 14.48 45.18
CA PRO A 155 17.70 14.29 45.84
C PRO A 155 17.53 13.29 46.98
N LYS A 156 18.28 12.18 46.91
CA LYS A 156 18.26 11.12 47.91
C LYS A 156 18.56 11.72 49.27
N ALA A 157 17.55 11.78 50.15
CA ALA A 157 17.75 12.04 51.56
C ALA A 157 18.64 10.91 52.12
N THR A 158 19.81 11.28 52.60
CA THR A 158 20.77 10.43 53.30
C THR A 158 20.08 9.83 54.51
N THR A 159 19.82 8.52 54.49
CA THR A 159 19.44 7.75 55.69
C THR A 159 20.49 6.67 55.96
N PRO A 160 20.79 6.37 57.23
CA PRO A 160 21.98 5.62 57.63
C PRO A 160 21.84 4.12 57.38
N ALA A 161 23.02 3.49 57.26
CA ALA A 161 23.25 2.08 57.01
C ALA A 161 22.43 1.13 57.91
N THR A 162 21.71 0.20 57.29
CA THR A 162 21.13 -0.97 57.96
C THR A 162 21.62 -2.25 57.29
N LYS A 163 21.96 -3.19 58.17
CA LYS A 163 22.76 -4.39 57.98
C LYS A 163 22.13 -5.45 57.05
N LYS A 164 23.05 -6.11 56.35
CA LYS A 164 22.97 -7.36 55.57
C LYS A 164 22.46 -8.55 56.40
N PRO A 165 21.60 -9.42 55.83
CA PRO A 165 21.66 -10.86 56.12
C PRO A 165 21.49 -11.72 54.83
N PRO A 166 21.63 -13.06 54.86
CA PRO A 166 22.61 -13.77 54.01
C PRO A 166 22.02 -14.61 52.88
N GLN A 167 22.92 -15.01 51.97
CA GLN A 167 22.73 -15.99 50.91
C GLN A 167 22.31 -17.37 51.44
N THR A 168 21.35 -18.00 50.76
CA THR A 168 21.19 -19.45 50.71
C THR A 168 20.90 -19.90 49.29
N ALA A 169 21.82 -20.72 48.75
CA ALA A 169 21.62 -21.56 47.57
C ALA A 169 21.24 -22.98 48.01
N PRO A 170 20.50 -23.73 47.18
CA PRO A 170 20.99 -25.06 46.74
C PRO A 170 20.69 -25.30 45.23
N LYS A 171 21.66 -25.69 44.38
CA LYS A 171 22.21 -27.04 44.08
C LYS A 171 21.20 -28.09 43.55
N ALA A 172 21.21 -28.28 42.21
CA ALA A 172 21.21 -29.51 41.35
C ALA A 172 20.15 -30.63 41.59
N PRO A 173 20.01 -31.72 40.78
CA PRO A 173 20.53 -32.13 39.44
C PRO A 173 19.38 -32.49 38.42
N SER A 174 19.55 -32.39 37.08
CA SER A 174 19.97 -33.42 36.08
C SER A 174 18.92 -34.53 35.73
N PRO A 175 19.08 -35.34 34.64
CA PRO A 175 18.14 -35.45 33.51
C PRO A 175 17.56 -36.89 33.36
N SER A 176 16.81 -37.19 32.27
CA SER A 176 16.78 -38.47 31.49
C SER A 176 15.45 -38.57 30.65
N PRO A 177 15.18 -39.62 29.84
CA PRO A 177 15.63 -39.72 28.45
C PRO A 177 14.52 -40.17 27.46
N THR A 178 14.83 -40.08 26.17
CA THR A 178 14.53 -41.01 25.06
C THR A 178 13.33 -41.99 25.18
N THR A 179 12.40 -41.90 24.23
CA THR A 179 11.73 -43.12 23.71
C THR A 179 11.56 -43.03 22.19
N LYS A 180 11.90 -44.15 21.56
CA LYS A 180 12.10 -44.43 20.14
C LYS A 180 10.78 -44.85 19.44
N PRO A 181 10.78 -45.10 18.11
CA PRO A 181 9.61 -45.05 17.25
C PRO A 181 8.79 -46.35 17.26
N SER A 182 7.47 -46.23 17.22
CA SER A 182 6.57 -47.35 16.97
C SER A 182 6.26 -47.45 15.47
N LEU A 183 6.88 -48.42 14.82
CA LEU A 183 6.48 -48.95 13.51
C LEU A 183 5.10 -49.60 13.66
N ASN A 184 4.08 -49.05 12.99
CA ASN A 184 2.80 -49.74 12.81
C ASN A 184 2.71 -50.36 11.41
N PRO A 185 2.25 -51.61 11.31
CA PRO A 185 2.18 -52.37 10.07
C PRO A 185 1.04 -51.91 9.15
N ARG A 186 1.33 -52.00 7.86
CA ARG A 186 0.47 -51.70 6.71
C ARG A 186 -0.75 -52.64 6.65
N PRO A 187 -2.00 -52.13 6.62
CA PRO A 187 -3.18 -52.94 6.32
C PRO A 187 -3.29 -53.24 4.80
N PRO A 188 -3.97 -54.33 4.42
CA PRO A 188 -4.14 -54.77 3.04
C PRO A 188 -5.04 -53.82 2.22
N PRO A 189 -4.97 -53.87 0.87
CA PRO A 189 -5.74 -52.99 0.01
C PRO A 189 -7.23 -53.36 0.05
N ALA A 190 -8.02 -52.54 0.72
CA ALA A 190 -9.47 -52.63 0.67
C ALA A 190 -9.98 -52.05 -0.65
N ALA A 191 -10.97 -52.75 -1.20
CA ALA A 191 -11.63 -52.49 -2.48
C ALA A 191 -12.07 -51.03 -2.65
N SER A 192 -12.04 -50.60 -3.91
CA SER A 192 -12.48 -49.30 -4.43
C SER A 192 -13.91 -48.96 -4.04
N THR A 193 -14.08 -48.40 -2.84
CA THR A 193 -15.26 -47.63 -2.45
C THR A 193 -15.21 -46.28 -3.17
N THR A 194 -16.20 -46.03 -4.01
CA THR A 194 -16.51 -44.73 -4.60
C THR A 194 -16.77 -43.72 -3.49
N THR A 195 -15.71 -43.01 -3.08
CA THR A 195 -15.78 -41.96 -2.07
C THR A 195 -16.76 -40.89 -2.55
N PRO A 196 -17.85 -40.60 -1.81
CA PRO A 196 -18.74 -39.49 -2.17
C PRO A 196 -17.91 -38.21 -2.19
N ALA A 197 -18.06 -37.43 -3.27
CA ALA A 197 -17.35 -36.18 -3.42
C ALA A 197 -17.54 -35.32 -2.15
N PRO A 198 -16.47 -34.74 -1.59
CA PRO A 198 -16.56 -33.96 -0.37
C PRO A 198 -17.63 -32.86 -0.54
N PRO A 199 -18.50 -32.64 0.46
CA PRO A 199 -19.55 -31.64 0.38
C PRO A 199 -18.91 -30.31 0.01
N ARG A 200 -19.36 -29.74 -1.12
CA ARG A 200 -18.85 -28.43 -1.56
C ARG A 200 -19.08 -27.45 -0.43
N PRO A 201 -18.06 -26.67 -0.01
CA PRO A 201 -18.24 -25.67 1.03
C PRO A 201 -19.39 -24.75 0.61
N SER A 202 -20.46 -24.72 1.41
CA SER A 202 -21.62 -23.86 1.15
C SER A 202 -21.12 -22.43 1.05
N SER A 203 -21.19 -21.84 -0.14
CA SER A 203 -20.82 -20.44 -0.34
C SER A 203 -21.72 -19.59 0.55
N ARG A 204 -21.13 -18.69 1.34
CA ARG A 204 -21.88 -17.74 2.16
C ARG A 204 -22.67 -16.82 1.21
N THR A 205 -23.98 -16.94 1.22
CA THR A 205 -24.90 -16.03 0.50
C THR A 205 -25.45 -14.97 1.46
N GLY A 206 -26.08 -13.92 0.92
CA GLY A 206 -26.68 -12.87 1.76
C GLY A 206 -25.70 -11.82 2.28
N LEU A 207 -24.48 -11.75 1.73
CA LEU A 207 -23.45 -10.83 2.20
C LEU A 207 -23.72 -9.39 1.75
N SER A 208 -23.14 -8.44 2.49
CA SER A 208 -23.21 -7.02 2.20
C SER A 208 -21.82 -6.39 2.09
N LEU A 209 -21.61 -5.58 1.05
CA LEU A 209 -20.36 -4.89 0.75
C LEU A 209 -20.58 -3.40 0.50
N LEU A 210 -19.75 -2.57 1.14
CA LEU A 210 -19.65 -1.14 0.89
C LEU A 210 -18.25 -0.77 0.39
N VAL A 211 -18.15 -0.18 -0.79
CA VAL A 211 -16.87 0.28 -1.37
C VAL A 211 -16.70 1.78 -1.18
N ILE A 212 -15.60 2.21 -0.57
CA ILE A 212 -15.38 3.61 -0.21
C ILE A 212 -14.18 4.17 -0.98
N ASP A 213 -14.38 5.33 -1.61
CA ASP A 213 -13.30 6.18 -2.10
C ASP A 213 -13.47 7.62 -1.52
N PRO A 214 -12.56 8.58 -1.80
CA PRO A 214 -12.65 9.92 -1.25
C PRO A 214 -13.92 10.72 -1.62
N SER A 215 -14.44 10.57 -2.85
CA SER A 215 -15.43 11.51 -3.43
C SER A 215 -16.69 10.85 -4.00
N ASN A 216 -16.70 9.53 -4.10
CA ASN A 216 -17.74 8.69 -4.69
C ASN A 216 -18.18 9.09 -6.10
N THR A 217 -17.21 9.43 -6.93
CA THR A 217 -17.44 9.77 -8.34
C THR A 217 -16.61 8.93 -9.31
N GLY A 218 -15.69 8.08 -8.82
CA GLY A 218 -14.77 7.32 -9.66
C GLY A 218 -14.65 5.85 -9.24
N ARG A 219 -13.50 5.46 -8.67
CA ARG A 219 -13.14 4.06 -8.35
C ARG A 219 -14.22 3.28 -7.60
N SER A 220 -14.85 3.89 -6.59
CA SER A 220 -15.90 3.23 -5.79
C SER A 220 -17.16 2.92 -6.61
N LEU A 221 -17.53 3.81 -7.55
CA LEU A 221 -18.62 3.55 -8.49
C LEU A 221 -18.22 2.48 -9.51
N GLN A 222 -16.97 2.51 -10.00
CA GLN A 222 -16.49 1.46 -10.91
C GLN A 222 -16.56 0.07 -10.26
N ALA A 223 -16.09 -0.05 -9.02
CA ALA A 223 -16.14 -1.30 -8.29
C ALA A 223 -17.58 -1.79 -8.04
N GLU A 224 -18.50 -0.88 -7.66
CA GLU A 224 -19.91 -1.23 -7.49
C GLU A 224 -20.55 -1.68 -8.80
N ALA A 225 -20.26 -0.99 -9.92
CA ALA A 225 -20.77 -1.33 -11.23
C ALA A 225 -20.27 -2.71 -11.71
N LEU A 226 -18.96 -2.96 -11.61
CA LEU A 226 -18.35 -4.26 -11.95
C LEU A 226 -18.97 -5.41 -11.14
N LEU A 227 -19.18 -5.22 -9.83
CA LEU A 227 -19.82 -6.24 -8.99
C LEU A 227 -21.29 -6.48 -9.34
N ARG A 228 -22.04 -5.44 -9.73
CA ARG A 228 -23.42 -5.59 -10.19
C ARG A 228 -23.51 -6.30 -11.54
N LEU A 229 -22.60 -5.99 -12.47
CA LEU A 229 -22.46 -6.72 -13.73
C LEU A 229 -22.17 -8.21 -13.47
N LEU A 230 -21.28 -8.52 -12.53
CA LEU A 230 -21.02 -9.89 -12.12
C LEU A 230 -22.22 -10.59 -11.51
N ALA A 231 -22.94 -9.89 -10.62
CA ALA A 231 -24.14 -10.43 -10.00
C ALA A 231 -25.24 -10.76 -11.02
N HIS A 232 -25.38 -9.91 -12.05
CA HIS A 232 -26.32 -10.13 -13.14
C HIS A 232 -25.90 -11.33 -14.01
N ARG A 233 -24.62 -11.44 -14.34
CA ARG A 233 -24.11 -12.45 -15.27
C ARG A 233 -23.96 -13.85 -14.65
N PHE A 234 -23.69 -13.94 -13.34
CA PHE A 234 -23.36 -15.20 -12.66
C PHE A 234 -24.21 -15.43 -11.39
N PRO A 235 -25.53 -15.64 -11.52
CA PRO A 235 -26.34 -16.07 -10.39
C PRO A 235 -26.06 -17.55 -10.02
N PRO A 236 -26.11 -17.93 -8.72
CA PRO A 236 -26.30 -17.05 -7.56
C PRO A 236 -25.01 -16.30 -7.20
N PHE A 237 -25.17 -15.00 -6.90
CA PHE A 237 -24.08 -14.14 -6.44
C PHE A 237 -24.08 -14.02 -4.90
N PRO A 238 -22.92 -13.99 -4.23
CA PRO A 238 -22.87 -14.09 -2.78
C PRO A 238 -23.34 -12.81 -2.06
N PHE A 239 -23.34 -11.67 -2.74
CA PHE A 239 -23.74 -10.39 -2.18
C PHE A 239 -25.19 -10.03 -2.55
N THR A 240 -26.00 -9.72 -1.53
CA THR A 240 -27.36 -9.15 -1.70
C THR A 240 -27.37 -7.63 -1.66
N LYS A 241 -26.37 -7.01 -1.02
CA LYS A 241 -26.23 -5.55 -0.91
C LYS A 241 -24.85 -5.13 -1.37
N ILE A 242 -24.80 -4.35 -2.45
CA ILE A 242 -23.56 -3.81 -3.02
C ILE A 242 -23.73 -2.31 -3.20
N HIS A 243 -22.91 -1.57 -2.47
CA HIS A 243 -23.04 -0.13 -2.31
C HIS A 243 -21.67 0.54 -2.39
N SER A 244 -21.64 1.82 -2.75
CA SER A 244 -20.43 2.66 -2.69
C SER A 244 -20.68 3.95 -1.90
N ALA A 245 -19.64 4.58 -1.35
CA ALA A 245 -19.75 5.86 -0.64
C ALA A 245 -18.44 6.67 -0.69
N GLY A 246 -18.55 7.95 -0.38
CA GLY A 246 -17.48 8.94 -0.42
C GLY A 246 -17.06 9.31 0.99
N PHE A 247 -15.79 9.10 1.33
CA PHE A 247 -15.27 9.39 2.67
C PHE A 247 -15.35 10.89 2.99
N PHE A 248 -15.04 11.76 2.03
CA PHE A 248 -15.09 13.21 2.20
C PHE A 248 -16.33 13.83 1.55
N VAL A 249 -17.45 13.10 1.56
CA VAL A 249 -18.73 13.59 1.03
C VAL A 249 -19.73 13.72 2.18
N ARG A 250 -20.38 14.88 2.27
CA ARG A 250 -21.47 15.13 3.21
C ARG A 250 -22.79 14.71 2.58
N ASP A 251 -23.34 13.61 3.08
CA ASP A 251 -24.73 13.23 2.85
C ASP A 251 -25.67 14.23 3.56
N THR A 252 -26.86 14.48 2.98
CA THR A 252 -27.91 15.32 3.58
C THR A 252 -28.67 14.59 4.68
N ALA A 253 -28.55 13.26 4.74
CA ALA A 253 -29.17 12.45 5.77
C ALA A 253 -28.63 12.79 7.18
N ALA A 254 -29.52 12.76 8.19
CA ALA A 254 -29.18 13.06 9.58
C ALA A 254 -28.11 12.11 10.17
N ASP A 255 -27.95 10.93 9.59
CA ASP A 255 -26.97 9.92 9.99
C ASP A 255 -25.62 10.05 9.26
N SER A 256 -25.35 11.18 8.61
CA SER A 256 -24.08 11.49 7.94
C SER A 256 -22.89 11.50 8.91
N CYS A 257 -21.78 10.87 8.53
CA CYS A 257 -20.53 10.85 9.30
C CYS A 257 -19.62 12.07 9.05
N ALA A 258 -20.02 13.01 8.19
CA ALA A 258 -19.17 14.11 7.75
C ALA A 258 -18.55 14.93 8.90
N ALA A 259 -19.31 15.19 9.96
CA ALA A 259 -18.82 15.93 11.12
C ALA A 259 -17.74 15.16 11.91
N ALA A 260 -17.92 13.83 12.08
CA ALA A 260 -16.91 12.98 12.71
C ALA A 260 -15.66 12.88 11.84
N ILE A 261 -15.83 12.73 10.52
CA ILE A 261 -14.74 12.66 9.54
C ILE A 261 -13.91 13.95 9.54
N ALA A 262 -14.55 15.12 9.60
CA ALA A 262 -13.86 16.41 9.63
C ALA A 262 -12.98 16.60 10.89
N ARG A 263 -13.27 15.88 11.98
CA ARG A 263 -12.57 15.97 13.27
C ARG A 263 -11.57 14.84 13.52
N LEU A 264 -11.37 13.94 12.55
CA LEU A 264 -10.38 12.87 12.71
C LEU A 264 -8.98 13.47 12.82
N ASP A 265 -8.18 12.90 13.70
CA ASP A 265 -6.74 13.16 13.77
C ASP A 265 -6.06 12.46 12.59
N TYR A 266 -5.79 13.17 11.49
CA TYR A 266 -5.17 12.59 10.30
C TYR A 266 -3.66 12.46 10.50
N ALA A 267 -3.08 11.36 9.99
CA ALA A 267 -1.63 11.12 10.13
C ALA A 267 -0.78 12.22 9.47
N LEU A 268 -1.28 12.81 8.38
CA LEU A 268 -0.69 13.97 7.73
C LEU A 268 -1.81 14.94 7.33
N PRO A 269 -1.62 16.27 7.45
CA PRO A 269 -2.65 17.26 7.06
C PRO A 269 -3.12 17.10 5.60
N MET A 270 -2.22 16.75 4.68
CA MET A 270 -2.54 16.51 3.26
C MET A 270 -3.48 15.30 3.02
N PHE A 271 -3.69 14.45 4.03
CA PHE A 271 -4.65 13.35 3.96
C PHE A 271 -6.07 13.76 4.29
N GLN A 272 -6.25 14.92 4.91
CA GLN A 272 -7.55 15.55 5.09
C GLN A 272 -7.91 16.28 3.79
N LYS A 273 -9.04 15.91 3.20
CA LYS A 273 -9.61 16.60 2.05
C LYS A 273 -10.80 17.46 2.49
N PRO A 274 -11.12 18.53 1.74
CA PRO A 274 -12.36 19.27 1.95
C PRO A 274 -13.57 18.35 1.85
N ILE A 275 -14.52 18.52 2.77
CA ILE A 275 -15.80 17.82 2.72
C ILE A 275 -16.66 18.47 1.62
N THR A 276 -17.04 17.70 0.60
CA THR A 276 -17.89 18.17 -0.50
C THR A 276 -19.36 17.81 -0.25
N PRO A 277 -20.33 18.57 -0.78
CA PRO A 277 -21.73 18.15 -0.75
C PRO A 277 -21.96 16.86 -1.56
N SER A 278 -22.95 16.06 -1.18
CA SER A 278 -23.46 14.95 -1.98
C SER A 278 -24.11 15.42 -3.28
N GLY A 279 -24.32 14.50 -4.22
CA GLY A 279 -25.02 14.78 -5.48
C GLY A 279 -24.10 15.08 -6.66
N ALA A 280 -22.78 15.19 -6.45
CA ALA A 280 -21.85 15.33 -7.58
C ALA A 280 -22.00 14.15 -8.55
N PRO A 281 -22.08 14.39 -9.87
CA PRO A 281 -22.29 13.33 -10.84
C PRO A 281 -21.08 12.38 -10.91
N PRO A 282 -21.27 11.14 -11.36
CA PRO A 282 -20.17 10.24 -11.67
C PRO A 282 -19.24 10.86 -12.72
N GLN A 283 -17.95 10.56 -12.63
CA GLN A 283 -17.01 10.89 -13.70
C GLN A 283 -17.35 10.04 -14.92
N ALA A 284 -17.68 10.71 -16.03
CA ALA A 284 -18.11 10.05 -17.26
C ALA A 284 -17.06 9.04 -17.76
N GLU A 285 -15.78 9.39 -17.67
CA GLU A 285 -14.68 8.53 -18.08
C GLU A 285 -14.53 7.31 -17.17
N ALA A 286 -14.85 7.43 -15.88
CA ALA A 286 -14.80 6.31 -14.94
C ALA A 286 -15.89 5.28 -15.29
N LEU A 287 -17.12 5.72 -15.54
CA LEU A 287 -18.19 4.82 -15.99
C LEU A 287 -17.91 4.24 -17.38
N ALA A 288 -17.43 5.07 -18.32
CA ALA A 288 -17.01 4.61 -19.64
C ALA A 288 -15.89 3.55 -19.56
N GLY A 289 -15.01 3.64 -18.56
CA GLY A 289 -13.97 2.65 -18.30
C GLY A 289 -14.52 1.28 -17.89
N VAL A 290 -15.67 1.22 -17.22
CA VAL A 290 -16.32 -0.06 -16.85
C VAL A 290 -17.08 -0.63 -18.04
N PHE A 291 -17.93 0.17 -18.67
CA PHE A 291 -18.77 -0.33 -19.75
C PHE A 291 -17.99 -0.58 -21.05
N GLY A 292 -16.83 0.08 -21.22
CA GLY A 292 -15.89 -0.21 -22.30
C GLY A 292 -15.20 -1.57 -22.22
N LEU A 293 -15.31 -2.30 -21.10
CA LEU A 293 -14.82 -3.68 -20.95
C LEU A 293 -15.79 -4.74 -21.49
N GLY A 294 -16.95 -4.32 -22.01
CA GLY A 294 -18.02 -5.19 -22.53
C GLY A 294 -19.34 -5.06 -21.79
N GLY A 295 -19.37 -4.32 -20.66
CA GLY A 295 -20.55 -4.13 -19.82
C GLY A 295 -21.75 -3.44 -20.48
N ASP A 296 -21.64 -3.04 -21.75
CA ASP A 296 -22.73 -2.50 -22.55
C ASP A 296 -23.90 -3.48 -22.73
N GLY A 297 -23.69 -4.78 -22.49
CA GLY A 297 -24.74 -5.80 -22.57
C GLY A 297 -25.81 -5.73 -21.46
N VAL A 298 -25.66 -4.87 -20.44
CA VAL A 298 -26.60 -4.78 -19.29
C VAL A 298 -27.03 -3.32 -19.05
N PRO A 299 -27.97 -2.78 -19.85
CA PRO A 299 -28.36 -1.37 -19.82
C PRO A 299 -28.97 -0.92 -18.49
N GLU A 300 -29.57 -1.84 -17.73
CA GLU A 300 -30.17 -1.57 -16.42
C GLU A 300 -29.10 -1.17 -15.40
N VAL A 301 -27.92 -1.81 -15.44
CA VAL A 301 -26.80 -1.46 -14.57
C VAL A 301 -26.28 -0.08 -14.94
N ARG A 302 -26.07 0.20 -16.22
CA ARG A 302 -25.64 1.53 -16.72
C ARG A 302 -26.58 2.64 -16.27
N LYS A 303 -27.88 2.49 -16.54
CA LYS A 303 -28.91 3.48 -16.16
C LYS A 303 -28.95 3.75 -14.65
N ALA A 304 -28.68 2.72 -13.83
CA ALA A 304 -28.63 2.86 -12.38
C ALA A 304 -27.46 3.73 -11.87
N PHE A 305 -26.40 3.91 -12.67
CA PHE A 305 -25.26 4.77 -12.31
C PHE A 305 -25.33 6.16 -12.95
N GLU A 306 -25.90 6.32 -14.15
CA GLU A 306 -25.97 7.62 -14.83
C GLU A 306 -26.73 8.69 -14.03
N GLY A 307 -27.81 8.32 -13.35
CA GLY A 307 -28.58 9.23 -12.48
C GLY A 307 -28.07 9.33 -11.05
N ARG A 308 -26.98 8.64 -10.70
CA ARG A 308 -26.57 8.48 -9.30
C ARG A 308 -25.53 9.50 -8.88
N GLY A 309 -25.95 10.43 -8.03
CA GLY A 309 -25.03 11.36 -7.37
C GLY A 309 -24.14 10.67 -6.31
N SER A 310 -22.98 11.27 -6.07
CA SER A 310 -22.11 10.92 -4.95
C SER A 310 -22.84 10.99 -3.61
N ARG A 311 -22.51 10.08 -2.69
CA ARG A 311 -23.08 10.06 -1.33
C ARG A 311 -22.01 9.86 -0.27
N GLY A 312 -22.28 10.39 0.91
CA GLY A 312 -21.38 10.31 2.06
C GLY A 312 -21.41 8.97 2.78
N VAL A 313 -20.41 8.75 3.63
CA VAL A 313 -20.43 7.66 4.61
C VAL A 313 -21.46 7.98 5.70
N ARG A 314 -22.30 7.00 6.04
CA ARG A 314 -23.32 7.09 7.10
C ARG A 314 -22.91 6.33 8.36
N ARG A 315 -23.55 6.62 9.50
CA ARG A 315 -23.24 5.97 10.79
C ARG A 315 -23.35 4.44 10.72
N GLY A 316 -24.28 3.90 9.92
CA GLY A 316 -24.43 2.46 9.67
C GLY A 316 -23.36 1.80 8.80
N VAL A 317 -22.26 2.50 8.45
CA VAL A 317 -21.16 1.99 7.61
C VAL A 317 -20.58 0.66 8.10
N PHE A 318 -20.50 0.44 9.41
CA PHE A 318 -19.93 -0.78 9.98
C PHE A 318 -20.93 -1.90 10.23
N GLY A 319 -22.19 -1.72 9.78
CA GLY A 319 -23.21 -2.77 9.75
C GLY A 319 -23.10 -3.72 8.55
N TYR A 320 -22.31 -3.36 7.54
CA TYR A 320 -21.98 -4.24 6.40
C TYR A 320 -21.12 -5.43 6.85
N ASP A 321 -21.05 -6.49 6.06
CA ASP A 321 -20.12 -7.60 6.32
C ASP A 321 -18.69 -7.21 5.90
N PHE A 322 -18.57 -6.45 4.80
CA PHE A 322 -17.30 -5.93 4.30
C PHE A 322 -17.39 -4.45 3.98
N VAL A 323 -16.33 -3.71 4.35
CA VAL A 323 -16.10 -2.32 3.91
C VAL A 323 -14.73 -2.27 3.23
N ALA A 324 -14.75 -1.98 1.93
CA ALA A 324 -13.60 -2.07 1.04
C ALA A 324 -13.08 -0.68 0.65
N VAL A 325 -11.77 -0.52 0.57
CA VAL A 325 -11.07 0.71 0.15
C VAL A 325 -9.92 0.42 -0.80
N PHE A 326 -9.37 1.45 -1.44
CA PHE A 326 -8.41 1.31 -2.55
C PHE A 326 -6.95 1.59 -2.17
N THR A 327 -6.72 2.25 -1.03
CA THR A 327 -5.38 2.61 -0.55
C THR A 327 -5.24 2.30 0.94
N LYS A 328 -4.00 2.10 1.40
CA LYS A 328 -3.73 1.88 2.84
C LYS A 328 -4.14 3.08 3.68
N ARG A 329 -3.97 4.29 3.14
CA ARG A 329 -4.42 5.53 3.78
C ARG A 329 -5.92 5.53 4.07
N GLU A 330 -6.74 5.16 3.09
CA GLU A 330 -8.19 5.08 3.26
C GLU A 330 -8.57 4.04 4.31
N LEU A 331 -7.83 2.92 4.38
CA LEU A 331 -8.04 1.88 5.39
C LEU A 331 -7.77 2.41 6.81
N VAL A 332 -6.65 3.12 6.99
CA VAL A 332 -6.31 3.77 8.27
C VAL A 332 -7.37 4.80 8.67
N ASN A 333 -7.81 5.63 7.73
CA ASN A 333 -8.86 6.63 7.97
C ASN A 333 -10.18 5.98 8.41
N LEU A 334 -10.58 4.86 7.81
CA LEU A 334 -11.76 4.09 8.25
C LEU A 334 -11.57 3.48 9.63
N GLY A 335 -10.37 3.00 9.97
CA GLY A 335 -10.07 2.53 11.32
C GLY A 335 -10.21 3.64 12.37
N LYS A 336 -9.75 4.85 12.04
CA LYS A 336 -9.93 6.05 12.89
C LYS A 336 -11.41 6.44 12.99
N LEU A 337 -12.14 6.43 11.88
CA LEU A 337 -13.58 6.68 11.87
C LEU A 337 -14.34 5.66 12.74
N ARG A 338 -14.01 4.38 12.65
CA ARG A 338 -14.60 3.33 13.50
C ARG A 338 -14.43 3.65 14.97
N LYS A 339 -13.21 3.99 15.40
CA LYS A 339 -12.93 4.38 16.79
C LYS A 339 -13.73 5.62 17.19
N ALA A 340 -13.79 6.63 16.33
CA ALA A 340 -14.54 7.87 16.58
C ALA A 340 -16.05 7.66 16.69
N LEU A 341 -16.60 6.60 16.09
CA LEU A 341 -18.01 6.22 16.19
C LEU A 341 -18.29 5.21 17.32
N GLY A 342 -17.34 4.98 18.23
CA GLY A 342 -17.52 4.08 19.38
C GLY A 342 -17.02 2.64 19.16
N GLY A 343 -16.39 2.34 18.03
CA GLY A 343 -15.78 1.03 17.77
C GLY A 343 -16.74 -0.07 17.33
N GLU A 344 -18.04 0.19 17.33
CA GLU A 344 -19.08 -0.80 17.08
C GLU A 344 -19.21 -1.17 15.59
N GLY A 345 -19.59 -2.43 15.34
CA GLY A 345 -19.92 -2.95 14.00
C GLY A 345 -19.12 -4.19 13.62
N LYS A 346 -19.78 -5.09 12.88
CA LYS A 346 -19.22 -6.39 12.43
C LYS A 346 -18.42 -6.32 11.14
N ALA A 347 -18.41 -5.16 10.47
CA ALA A 347 -17.75 -5.02 9.18
C ALA A 347 -16.26 -5.37 9.23
N ARG A 348 -15.82 -6.22 8.32
CA ARG A 348 -14.39 -6.40 8.05
C ARG A 348 -13.90 -5.27 7.15
N LEU A 349 -12.88 -4.54 7.60
CA LEU A 349 -12.22 -3.52 6.77
C LEU A 349 -11.21 -4.19 5.85
N VAL A 350 -11.29 -3.87 4.55
CA VAL A 350 -10.50 -4.55 3.52
C VAL A 350 -9.85 -3.54 2.59
N HIS A 351 -8.56 -3.72 2.33
CA HIS A 351 -7.84 -2.99 1.28
C HIS A 351 -7.87 -3.83 -0.01
N LEU A 352 -8.64 -3.39 -1.01
CA LEU A 352 -8.88 -4.16 -2.25
C LEU A 352 -7.60 -4.48 -3.01
N GLY A 353 -6.61 -3.58 -3.01
CA GLY A 353 -5.42 -3.85 -3.78
C GLY A 353 -4.49 -4.91 -3.16
N ASP A 354 -4.73 -5.38 -1.93
CA ASP A 354 -4.09 -6.59 -1.39
C ASP A 354 -4.51 -7.88 -2.13
N TYR A 355 -5.55 -7.81 -2.97
CA TYR A 355 -6.10 -8.94 -3.71
C TYR A 355 -5.64 -8.99 -5.18
N LYS A 356 -4.86 -8.01 -5.64
CA LYS A 356 -4.34 -7.96 -7.02
C LYS A 356 -3.22 -8.96 -7.33
N GLY A 357 -2.63 -9.59 -6.30
CA GLY A 357 -1.47 -10.48 -6.44
C GLY A 357 -0.17 -9.85 -5.91
N GLU A 358 0.97 -10.34 -6.38
CA GLU A 358 2.28 -9.77 -6.07
C GLU A 358 2.49 -8.45 -6.82
N GLY A 359 3.11 -7.45 -6.17
CA GLY A 359 3.36 -6.12 -6.75
C GLY A 359 2.63 -4.96 -6.05
N PHE A 360 2.44 -3.86 -6.80
CA PHE A 360 1.91 -2.59 -6.27
C PHE A 360 0.45 -2.74 -5.80
N ARG A 361 0.25 -2.62 -4.49
CA ARG A 361 -1.02 -2.91 -3.82
C ARG A 361 -2.00 -1.75 -3.79
N GLU A 362 -1.66 -0.53 -4.22
CA GLU A 362 -2.63 0.57 -4.18
C GLU A 362 -3.33 0.74 -5.53
N ILE A 363 -4.65 0.98 -5.49
CA ILE A 363 -5.45 1.30 -6.67
C ILE A 363 -5.65 2.81 -6.67
N GLY A 364 -4.67 3.57 -7.16
CA GLY A 364 -4.71 5.03 -7.20
C GLY A 364 -5.77 5.60 -8.16
N VAL A 365 -6.16 6.86 -7.95
CA VAL A 365 -6.94 7.62 -8.95
C VAL A 365 -6.05 7.88 -10.17
N PRO A 366 -6.54 7.74 -11.41
CA PRO A 366 -5.78 8.11 -12.59
C PRO A 366 -5.23 9.55 -12.49
N LYS A 367 -3.96 9.74 -12.83
CA LYS A 367 -3.38 11.08 -12.95
C LYS A 367 -4.03 11.77 -14.17
N LYS A 368 -4.31 13.08 -14.08
CA LYS A 368 -4.93 13.89 -15.15
C LYS A 368 -4.04 14.09 -16.40
N MET A 369 -3.20 13.12 -16.77
CA MET A 369 -2.40 13.21 -17.99
C MET A 369 -3.26 12.89 -19.23
N ARG A 370 -2.82 13.35 -20.41
CA ARG A 370 -3.46 13.06 -21.72
C ARG A 370 -3.80 11.55 -21.81
N GLY A 371 -5.04 11.23 -22.18
CA GLY A 371 -5.58 9.85 -22.23
C GLY A 371 -6.55 9.49 -21.10
N GLY A 372 -7.46 10.41 -20.75
CA GLY A 372 -8.37 10.26 -19.61
C GLY A 372 -9.14 8.93 -19.63
N LYS A 373 -9.75 8.58 -20.77
CA LYS A 373 -10.56 7.36 -20.91
C LYS A 373 -9.73 6.08 -20.78
N GLU A 374 -8.61 5.98 -21.47
CA GLU A 374 -7.74 4.81 -21.49
C GLU A 374 -7.19 4.51 -20.09
N ASN A 375 -6.85 5.56 -19.33
CA ASN A 375 -6.39 5.41 -17.95
C ASN A 375 -7.49 4.90 -17.02
N TRP A 376 -8.76 5.27 -17.26
CA TRP A 376 -9.90 4.76 -16.49
C TRP A 376 -10.28 3.32 -16.85
N VAL A 377 -10.08 2.90 -18.10
CA VAL A 377 -10.21 1.49 -18.53
C VAL A 377 -9.18 0.63 -17.79
N LYS A 378 -7.89 1.00 -17.85
CA LYS A 378 -6.83 0.31 -17.09
C LYS A 378 -7.14 0.25 -15.59
N LYS A 379 -7.76 1.31 -15.05
CA LYS A 379 -8.15 1.33 -13.64
C LYS A 379 -9.30 0.37 -13.35
N ALA A 380 -10.27 0.25 -14.26
CA ALA A 380 -11.35 -0.72 -14.15
C ALA A 380 -10.80 -2.17 -14.19
N GLU A 381 -9.82 -2.46 -15.05
CA GLU A 381 -9.14 -3.77 -15.11
C GLU A 381 -8.41 -4.11 -13.79
N GLU A 382 -7.70 -3.13 -13.21
CA GLU A 382 -7.06 -3.30 -11.91
C GLU A 382 -8.08 -3.56 -10.79
N ILE A 383 -9.21 -2.85 -10.80
CA ILE A 383 -10.29 -3.02 -9.83
C ILE A 383 -10.94 -4.40 -10.01
N CYS A 384 -11.19 -4.81 -11.25
CA CYS A 384 -11.69 -6.13 -11.59
C CYS A 384 -10.81 -7.23 -11.01
N THR A 385 -9.51 -7.19 -11.30
CA THR A 385 -8.53 -8.18 -10.81
C THR A 385 -8.55 -8.25 -9.26
N ALA A 386 -8.61 -7.09 -8.60
CA ALA A 386 -8.73 -7.01 -7.15
C ALA A 386 -10.02 -7.65 -6.62
N LEU A 387 -11.16 -7.38 -7.29
CA LEU A 387 -12.46 -7.92 -6.89
C LEU A 387 -12.54 -9.44 -7.09
N GLU A 388 -11.99 -9.98 -8.18
CA GLU A 388 -11.88 -11.43 -8.38
C GLU A 388 -11.06 -12.10 -7.27
N GLY A 389 -9.89 -11.53 -6.96
CA GLY A 389 -9.05 -12.00 -5.86
C GLY A 389 -9.76 -11.93 -4.51
N PHE A 390 -10.51 -10.85 -4.25
CA PHE A 390 -11.33 -10.68 -3.05
C PHE A 390 -12.44 -11.73 -2.96
N LEU A 391 -13.23 -11.90 -4.02
CA LEU A 391 -14.30 -12.90 -4.08
C LEU A 391 -13.76 -14.31 -3.83
N LYS A 392 -12.61 -14.65 -4.42
CA LYS A 392 -11.97 -15.96 -4.24
C LYS A 392 -11.44 -16.16 -2.82
N LYS A 393 -10.71 -15.19 -2.26
CA LYS A 393 -10.02 -15.34 -0.96
C LYS A 393 -10.95 -15.15 0.23
N GLU A 394 -11.81 -14.12 0.20
CA GLU A 394 -12.63 -13.71 1.34
C GLU A 394 -13.99 -14.38 1.35
N VAL A 395 -14.62 -14.49 0.17
CA VAL A 395 -15.98 -15.00 0.03
C VAL A 395 -15.99 -16.48 -0.36
N LYS A 396 -14.84 -17.02 -0.80
CA LYS A 396 -14.71 -18.37 -1.38
C LYS A 396 -15.65 -18.58 -2.56
N TRP A 397 -15.99 -17.51 -3.27
CA TRP A 397 -16.83 -17.57 -4.45
C TRP A 397 -15.98 -17.91 -5.67
N VAL A 398 -16.45 -18.89 -6.43
CA VAL A 398 -15.88 -19.31 -7.70
C VAL A 398 -16.98 -19.19 -8.75
N PRO A 399 -16.76 -18.50 -9.88
CA PRO A 399 -17.77 -18.36 -10.91
C PRO A 399 -18.19 -19.75 -11.45
N PRO A 400 -19.48 -19.96 -11.80
CA PRO A 400 -19.99 -21.27 -12.24
C PRO A 400 -19.36 -21.79 -13.53
N VAL A 401 -18.88 -20.90 -14.38
CA VAL A 401 -18.12 -21.20 -15.60
C VAL A 401 -16.71 -20.71 -15.38
N ALA A 402 -15.71 -21.50 -15.78
CA ALA A 402 -14.31 -21.07 -15.76
C ALA A 402 -14.16 -19.84 -16.68
N ILE A 403 -14.29 -18.66 -16.09
CA ILE A 403 -13.91 -17.40 -16.70
C ILE A 403 -12.41 -17.55 -16.97
N LYS A 404 -12.02 -17.76 -18.24
CA LYS A 404 -10.60 -17.71 -18.61
C LYS A 404 -10.07 -16.38 -18.09
N ASN A 405 -8.97 -16.42 -17.32
CA ASN A 405 -8.37 -15.24 -16.66
C ASN A 405 -8.44 -14.01 -17.58
N GLY A 406 -9.13 -12.95 -17.15
CA GLY A 406 -9.33 -11.73 -17.94
C GLY A 406 -10.69 -11.60 -18.64
N ALA A 407 -11.58 -12.59 -18.60
CA ALA A 407 -12.90 -12.47 -19.25
C ALA A 407 -13.91 -11.56 -18.53
N LEU A 408 -13.59 -10.96 -17.37
CA LEU A 408 -14.32 -9.78 -16.89
C LEU A 408 -13.96 -8.49 -17.67
N ALA A 409 -12.80 -8.46 -18.32
CA ALA A 409 -12.35 -7.34 -19.16
C ALA A 409 -12.82 -7.48 -20.63
N ALA A 410 -13.39 -8.64 -20.99
CA ALA A 410 -13.99 -8.93 -22.29
C ALA A 410 -15.53 -9.09 -22.20
N ALA A 411 -16.11 -8.65 -21.08
CA ALA A 411 -17.49 -8.84 -20.65
C ALA A 411 -18.14 -7.53 -20.26
#